data_AF-A0A1N7HUY5-F1
#
_entry.id   AF-A0A1N7HUY5-F1
#
_cell.length_a   1.000
_cell.length_b   1.000
_cell.length_c   1.000
_cell.angle_alpha   90.00
_cell.angle_beta   90.00
_cell.angle_gamma   90.00
#
_symmetry.space_group_name_H-M   'P 1'
#
loop_
_entity.id
_entity.type
_entity.pdbx_description
1 polymer ?
#
loop_
_entity_poly.entity_id
_entity_poly.type
_entity_poly.pdbx_seq_one_letter_code
_entity_poly.pdbx_strand_id
1 'polypeptide(L)'
;MFKIAIYSFLVSTSLWSCIPAYTVSNKEYRNAKADFTKQKAFVANKDLKKEFDILKHSKIYEIVDDSTNVAKITLHPMTTRTPFCGNPMIGSMITLGLMPSGFPYDISYSYDIAEKNTKKNYQYNLKVYQSLWLFNIFRLGKTFSKQSGKALLGNYIASNK
;
A
#
# COMPACT_ATOMS: atom_id res chain seq x y z
N MET A 1 15.72 -7.45 -41.02
CA MET A 1 16.61 -7.35 -39.83
C MET A 1 16.20 -6.25 -38.84
N PHE A 2 15.91 -5.01 -39.28
CA PHE A 2 15.55 -3.89 -38.38
C PHE A 2 14.39 -4.17 -37.41
N LYS A 3 13.32 -4.85 -37.87
CA LYS A 3 12.18 -5.22 -37.00
C LYS A 3 12.57 -6.19 -35.86
N ILE A 4 13.45 -7.16 -36.13
CA ILE A 4 13.89 -8.16 -35.14
C ILE A 4 14.75 -7.51 -34.06
N ALA A 5 15.59 -6.53 -34.45
CA ALA A 5 16.38 -5.74 -33.51
C ALA A 5 15.49 -4.85 -32.61
N ILE A 6 14.44 -4.23 -33.17
CA ILE A 6 13.47 -3.44 -32.42
C ILE A 6 12.68 -4.32 -31.42
N TYR A 7 12.22 -5.50 -31.85
CA TYR A 7 11.54 -6.44 -30.93
C TYR A 7 12.47 -6.96 -29.84
N SER A 8 13.73 -7.28 -30.16
CA SER A 8 14.72 -7.71 -29.16
C SER A 8 15.04 -6.59 -28.16
N PHE A 9 15.10 -5.33 -28.62
CA PHE A 9 15.32 -4.16 -27.76
C PHE A 9 14.10 -3.85 -26.88
N LEU A 10 12.88 -3.98 -27.40
CA LEU A 10 11.63 -3.84 -26.62
C LEU A 10 11.48 -4.96 -25.58
N VAL A 11 11.91 -6.18 -25.92
CA VAL A 11 11.93 -7.31 -24.98
C VAL A 11 13.03 -7.13 -23.93
N SER A 12 14.22 -6.64 -24.29
CA SER A 12 15.29 -6.42 -23.29
C SER A 12 14.98 -5.25 -22.36
N THR A 13 14.36 -4.17 -22.87
CA THR A 13 13.95 -3.02 -22.04
C THR A 13 12.78 -3.34 -21.11
N SER A 14 11.92 -4.31 -21.47
CA SER A 14 10.85 -4.80 -20.60
C SER A 14 11.32 -5.83 -19.56
N LEU A 15 12.43 -6.53 -19.81
CA LEU A 15 13.05 -7.49 -18.88
C LEU A 15 13.97 -6.84 -17.83
N TRP A 16 14.33 -5.57 -17.98
CA TRP A 16 15.19 -4.85 -17.03
C TRP A 16 14.45 -4.18 -15.87
N SER A 17 13.11 -4.16 -15.86
CA SER A 17 12.38 -3.63 -14.73
C SER A 17 12.32 -4.67 -13.60
N CYS A 18 13.05 -4.44 -12.51
CA CYS A 18 12.78 -5.12 -11.24
C CYS A 18 11.32 -4.82 -10.83
N ILE A 19 10.42 -5.80 -10.93
CA ILE A 19 9.00 -5.58 -10.62
C ILE A 19 8.81 -5.61 -9.11
N PRO A 20 8.42 -4.49 -8.46
CA PRO A 20 8.17 -4.49 -7.04
C PRO A 20 6.85 -5.17 -6.72
N ALA A 21 6.84 -6.04 -5.71
CA ALA A 21 5.62 -6.53 -5.09
C ALA A 21 5.65 -6.20 -3.61
N TYR A 22 4.48 -5.93 -3.03
CA TYR A 22 4.35 -5.62 -1.61
C TYR A 22 3.64 -6.76 -0.89
N THR A 23 3.94 -6.94 0.39
CA THR A 23 3.25 -7.89 1.26
C THR A 23 3.10 -7.31 2.66
N VAL A 24 2.00 -7.59 3.36
CA VAL A 24 1.87 -7.16 4.76
C VAL A 24 2.86 -7.95 5.61
N SER A 25 3.61 -7.26 6.49
CA SER A 25 4.64 -7.89 7.30
C SER A 25 4.03 -8.83 8.35
N ASN A 26 2.97 -8.40 9.04
CA ASN A 26 2.23 -9.25 9.97
C ASN A 26 1.42 -10.32 9.18
N LYS A 27 1.64 -11.60 9.50
CA LYS A 27 0.98 -12.73 8.84
C LYS A 27 -0.53 -12.75 9.08
N GLU A 28 -0.99 -12.37 10.27
CA GLU A 28 -2.42 -12.36 10.62
C GLU A 28 -3.19 -11.36 9.75
N TYR A 29 -2.60 -10.18 9.53
CA TYR A 29 -3.21 -9.12 8.74
C TYR A 29 -3.32 -9.44 7.24
N ARG A 30 -2.57 -10.45 6.75
CA ARG A 30 -2.65 -10.87 5.33
C ARG A 30 -4.03 -11.43 4.99
N ASN A 31 -4.66 -12.06 5.98
CA ASN A 31 -5.95 -12.74 5.88
C ASN A 31 -7.09 -11.94 6.53
N ALA A 32 -6.80 -10.76 7.10
CA ALA A 32 -7.82 -9.91 7.71
C ALA A 32 -8.92 -9.57 6.69
N LYS A 33 -10.17 -9.66 7.15
CA LYS A 33 -11.38 -9.32 6.40
C LYS A 33 -12.21 -8.33 7.22
N ALA A 34 -12.88 -7.43 6.51
CA ALA A 34 -13.78 -6.47 7.13
C ALA A 34 -15.13 -7.15 7.33
N ASP A 35 -15.32 -7.77 8.50
CA ASP A 35 -16.53 -8.53 8.85
C ASP A 35 -17.53 -7.68 9.66
N PHE A 36 -17.37 -6.35 9.63
CA PHE A 36 -18.21 -5.37 10.33
C PHE A 36 -18.98 -4.47 9.36
N THR A 37 -20.10 -3.93 9.83
CA THR A 37 -20.88 -2.93 9.10
C THR A 37 -20.04 -1.67 8.92
N LYS A 38 -19.84 -1.26 7.67
CA LYS A 38 -19.03 -0.09 7.34
C LYS A 38 -19.84 1.17 7.54
N GLN A 39 -19.24 2.13 8.23
CA GLN A 39 -19.79 3.47 8.33
C GLN A 39 -19.51 4.26 7.05
N LYS A 40 -20.48 5.05 6.61
CA LYS A 40 -20.31 5.99 5.50
C LYS A 40 -19.45 7.17 5.94
N ALA A 41 -18.43 7.48 5.16
CA ALA A 41 -17.53 8.59 5.45
C ALA A 41 -17.16 9.38 4.20
N PHE A 42 -17.12 10.70 4.34
CA PHE A 42 -16.63 11.63 3.33
C PHE A 42 -15.17 12.01 3.64
N VAL A 43 -14.29 11.92 2.65
CA VAL A 43 -12.88 12.33 2.81
C VAL A 43 -12.71 13.76 2.31
N ALA A 44 -12.26 14.65 3.19
CA ALA A 44 -12.17 16.08 2.94
C ALA A 44 -11.02 16.47 2.00
N ASN A 45 -9.87 15.82 2.13
CA ASN A 45 -8.63 16.14 1.42
C ASN A 45 -8.17 14.95 0.56
N LYS A 46 -8.90 14.72 -0.55
CA LYS A 46 -8.62 13.66 -1.52
C LYS A 46 -7.33 13.92 -2.34
N ASP A 47 -6.73 15.10 -2.20
CA ASP A 47 -5.45 15.50 -2.80
C ASP A 47 -4.26 14.67 -2.28
N LEU A 48 -4.34 14.17 -1.04
CA LEU A 48 -3.43 13.16 -0.49
C LEU A 48 -3.73 11.78 -1.11
N LYS A 49 -3.42 11.64 -2.40
CA LYS A 49 -3.80 10.48 -3.23
C LYS A 49 -3.34 9.14 -2.63
N LYS A 50 -2.10 9.06 -2.14
CA LYS A 50 -1.53 7.82 -1.63
C LYS A 50 -2.26 7.37 -0.36
N GLU A 51 -2.48 8.29 0.56
CA GLU A 51 -3.16 8.07 1.83
C GLU A 51 -4.63 7.72 1.57
N PHE A 52 -5.28 8.45 0.66
CA PHE A 52 -6.64 8.17 0.24
C PHE A 52 -6.78 6.77 -0.36
N ASP A 53 -5.86 6.36 -1.24
CA ASP A 53 -5.87 5.03 -1.82
C ASP A 53 -5.67 3.92 -0.78
N ILE A 54 -4.83 4.16 0.24
CA ILE A 54 -4.66 3.25 1.38
C ILE A 54 -5.97 3.11 2.14
N LEU A 55 -6.63 4.23 2.49
CA LEU A 55 -7.92 4.20 3.19
C LEU A 55 -8.98 3.47 2.37
N LYS A 56 -9.07 3.76 1.07
CA LYS A 56 -10.01 3.11 0.14
C LYS A 56 -9.78 1.60 0.07
N HIS A 57 -8.52 1.17 0.01
CA HIS A 57 -8.18 -0.25 -0.01
C HIS A 57 -8.34 -0.97 1.33
N SER A 58 -8.31 -0.25 2.45
CA SER A 58 -8.58 -0.82 3.78
C SER A 58 -10.02 -1.31 3.93
N LYS A 59 -10.96 -0.71 3.20
CA LYS A 59 -12.39 -1.00 3.27
C LYS A 59 -12.98 -0.86 4.69
N ILE A 60 -12.36 -0.07 5.57
CA ILE A 60 -12.88 0.22 6.90
C ILE A 60 -14.17 1.07 6.81
N TYR A 61 -14.20 2.01 5.87
CA TYR A 61 -15.33 2.90 5.62
C TYR A 61 -15.91 2.69 4.22
N GLU A 62 -17.18 3.04 4.07
CA GLU A 62 -17.81 3.24 2.77
C GLU A 62 -17.59 4.71 2.37
N ILE A 63 -16.67 4.95 1.44
CA ILE A 63 -16.33 6.31 1.02
C ILE A 63 -17.43 6.86 0.11
N VAL A 64 -18.05 7.95 0.53
CA VAL A 64 -19.10 8.66 -0.22
C VAL A 64 -18.61 10.04 -0.67
N ASP A 65 -19.20 10.55 -1.75
CA ASP A 65 -18.86 11.88 -2.30
C ASP A 65 -19.70 13.01 -1.68
N ASP A 66 -20.86 12.70 -1.12
CA ASP A 66 -21.69 13.66 -0.38
C ASP A 66 -21.23 13.76 1.08
N SER A 67 -21.03 14.98 1.57
CA SER A 67 -20.66 15.27 2.96
C SER A 67 -21.85 15.38 3.91
N THR A 68 -23.08 15.34 3.42
CA THR A 68 -24.29 15.59 4.21
C THR A 68 -24.55 14.45 5.19
N ASN A 69 -24.61 14.75 6.49
CA ASN A 69 -24.92 13.81 7.58
C ASN A 69 -24.02 12.56 7.67
N VAL A 70 -22.78 12.61 7.15
CA VAL A 70 -21.80 11.52 7.23
C VAL A 70 -20.56 11.92 8.01
N ALA A 71 -19.79 10.91 8.46
CA ALA A 71 -18.54 11.16 9.17
C ALA A 71 -17.51 11.80 8.21
N LYS A 72 -16.83 12.85 8.67
CA LYS A 72 -15.82 13.55 7.86
C LYS A 72 -14.43 13.08 8.25
N ILE A 73 -13.70 12.53 7.30
CA ILE A 73 -12.31 12.08 7.47
C ILE A 73 -11.36 13.14 6.91
N THR A 74 -10.36 13.51 7.71
CA THR A 74 -9.24 14.35 7.30
C THR A 74 -7.96 13.53 7.40
N LEU A 75 -7.31 13.29 6.27
CA LEU A 75 -6.07 12.53 6.18
C LEU A 75 -4.88 13.41 6.57
N HIS A 76 -3.89 12.83 7.24
CA HIS A 76 -2.61 13.51 7.49
C HIS A 76 -1.52 12.92 6.60
N PRO A 77 -0.53 13.72 6.14
CA PRO A 77 0.58 13.21 5.34
C PRO A 77 1.30 12.05 6.05
N MET A 78 1.43 10.93 5.37
CA MET A 78 2.11 9.78 5.94
C MET A 78 3.63 9.93 5.84
N THR A 79 4.34 9.44 6.85
CA THR A 79 5.81 9.31 6.76
C THR A 79 6.17 7.86 6.49
N THR A 80 7.11 7.65 5.58
CA THR A 80 7.57 6.30 5.23
C THR A 80 9.06 6.19 5.56
N ARG A 81 9.42 5.23 6.39
CA ARG A 81 10.80 4.90 6.70
C ARG A 81 11.18 3.60 6.00
N THR A 82 12.18 3.69 5.14
CA THR A 82 12.77 2.56 4.43
C THR A 82 14.26 2.47 4.76
N PRO A 83 14.81 1.31 5.12
CA PRO A 83 16.24 1.15 5.25
C PRO A 83 16.93 1.34 3.89
N PHE A 84 18.21 1.72 3.92
CA PHE A 84 19.00 1.88 2.71
C PHE A 84 19.02 0.59 1.88
N CYS A 85 18.66 0.72 0.60
CA CYS A 85 18.43 -0.39 -0.32
C CYS A 85 19.69 -0.92 -1.04
N GLY A 86 20.88 -0.37 -0.74
CA GLY A 86 22.10 -0.54 -1.55
C GLY A 86 22.47 -1.99 -1.88
N ASN A 87 22.88 -2.79 -0.88
CA ASN A 87 23.49 -4.10 -1.16
C ASN A 87 22.52 -5.13 -1.78
N PRO A 88 21.27 -5.29 -1.29
CA PRO A 88 20.34 -6.28 -1.84
C PRO A 88 19.80 -5.88 -3.21
N MET A 89 19.62 -4.57 -3.46
CA MET A 89 19.15 -4.07 -4.75
C MET A 89 20.21 -4.25 -5.84
N ILE A 90 21.49 -3.99 -5.51
CA ILE A 90 22.62 -4.25 -6.42
C ILE A 90 22.70 -5.74 -6.77
N GLY A 91 22.58 -6.62 -5.78
CA GLY A 91 22.59 -8.07 -6.03
C GLY A 91 21.43 -8.53 -6.92
N SER A 92 20.24 -7.98 -6.72
CA SER A 92 19.09 -8.26 -7.58
C SER A 92 19.34 -7.73 -9.00
N MET A 93 19.93 -6.56 -9.17
CA MET A 93 20.28 -6.01 -10.49
C MET A 93 21.33 -6.86 -11.22
N ILE A 94 22.43 -7.25 -10.55
CA ILE A 94 23.48 -8.08 -11.15
C ILE A 94 22.93 -9.43 -11.60
N THR A 95 21.97 -9.99 -10.86
CA THR A 95 21.34 -11.28 -11.17
C THR A 95 20.07 -11.15 -12.03
N LEU A 96 19.84 -10.00 -12.66
CA LEU A 96 18.65 -9.73 -13.50
C LEU A 96 17.33 -10.07 -12.80
N GLY A 97 17.25 -9.82 -11.49
CA GLY A 97 16.08 -10.08 -10.67
C GLY A 97 15.89 -11.55 -10.30
N LEU A 98 16.81 -12.46 -10.62
CA LEU A 98 16.74 -13.87 -10.19
C LEU A 98 16.93 -13.99 -8.67
N MET A 99 17.87 -13.23 -8.10
CA MET A 99 18.02 -13.15 -6.66
C MET A 99 16.95 -12.20 -6.09
N PRO A 100 16.04 -12.72 -5.23
CA PRO A 100 15.06 -11.89 -4.59
C PRO A 100 15.76 -10.95 -3.60
N SER A 101 15.36 -9.69 -3.60
CA SER A 101 15.68 -8.76 -2.52
C SER A 101 14.40 -8.25 -1.90
N GLY A 102 14.47 -7.80 -0.66
CA GLY A 102 13.32 -7.13 -0.09
C GLY A 102 13.63 -6.33 1.16
N PHE A 103 12.73 -5.39 1.41
CA PHE A 103 12.95 -4.26 2.29
C PHE A 103 11.70 -4.01 3.12
N PRO A 104 11.83 -3.86 4.45
CA PRO A 104 10.72 -3.42 5.27
C PRO A 104 10.43 -1.93 5.02
N TYR A 105 9.14 -1.60 4.97
CA TYR A 105 8.58 -0.26 4.92
C TYR A 105 7.76 -0.09 6.19
N ASP A 106 8.23 0.81 7.05
CA ASP A 106 7.48 1.26 8.23
C ASP A 106 6.81 2.58 7.89
N ILE A 107 5.48 2.63 7.96
CA ILE A 107 4.69 3.78 7.54
C ILE A 107 3.93 4.32 8.75
N SER A 108 4.16 5.58 9.11
CA SER A 108 3.32 6.27 10.08
C SER A 108 2.11 6.84 9.34
N TYR A 109 0.94 6.27 9.60
CA TYR A 109 -0.31 6.64 8.96
C TYR A 109 -1.27 7.20 9.99
N SER A 110 -1.86 8.37 9.74
CA SER A 110 -2.83 8.95 10.66
C SER A 110 -3.93 9.71 9.95
N TYR A 111 -5.09 9.79 10.61
CA TYR A 111 -6.24 10.55 10.14
C TYR A 111 -7.14 10.94 11.31
N ASP A 112 -7.87 12.03 11.13
CA ASP A 112 -8.93 12.44 12.03
C ASP A 112 -10.29 12.05 11.44
N ILE A 113 -11.21 11.61 12.29
CA ILE A 113 -12.63 11.48 11.94
C ILE A 113 -13.45 12.40 12.82
N ALA A 114 -14.39 13.13 12.23
CA ALA A 114 -15.37 13.94 12.92
C ALA A 114 -16.78 13.37 12.70
N GLU A 115 -17.47 13.02 13.78
CA GLU A 115 -18.85 12.53 13.77
C GLU A 115 -19.63 13.15 14.93
N LYS A 116 -20.76 13.80 14.61
CA LYS A 116 -21.78 14.27 15.59
C LYS A 116 -21.16 14.86 16.87
N ASN A 117 -20.34 15.90 16.73
CA ASN A 117 -19.57 16.61 17.78
C ASN A 117 -18.38 15.89 18.41
N THR A 118 -18.06 14.67 18.01
CA THR A 118 -16.84 13.98 18.45
C THR A 118 -15.78 14.02 17.37
N LYS A 119 -14.53 14.30 17.78
CA LYS A 119 -13.34 14.19 16.93
C LYS A 119 -12.46 13.09 17.48
N LYS A 120 -12.21 12.05 16.69
CA LYS A 120 -11.28 10.97 17.05
C LYS A 120 -10.06 11.04 16.14
N ASN A 121 -8.88 10.91 16.74
CA ASN A 121 -7.63 10.78 16.02
C ASN A 121 -7.24 9.30 15.97
N TYR A 122 -6.88 8.82 14.79
CA TYR A 122 -6.37 7.48 14.57
C TYR A 122 -4.94 7.56 14.08
N GLN A 123 -4.04 6.82 14.73
CA GLN A 123 -2.64 6.72 14.35
C GLN A 123 -2.22 5.26 14.35
N TYR A 124 -1.63 4.83 13.23
CA TYR A 124 -1.23 3.46 12.99
C TYR A 124 0.19 3.40 12.43
N ASN A 125 0.93 2.37 12.85
CA ASN A 125 2.20 2.01 12.22
C ASN A 125 1.96 0.83 11.27
N LEU A 126 1.97 1.11 9.96
CA LEU A 126 1.74 0.09 8.93
C LEU A 126 3.07 -0.50 8.49
N LYS A 127 3.24 -1.80 8.71
CA LYS A 127 4.44 -2.54 8.30
C LYS A 127 4.16 -3.33 7.02
N VAL A 128 4.83 -2.93 5.94
CA VAL A 128 4.73 -3.57 4.64
C VAL A 128 6.14 -3.99 4.20
N TYR A 129 6.26 -5.10 3.49
CA TYR A 129 7.52 -5.58 2.95
C TYR A 129 7.48 -5.49 1.43
N GLN A 130 8.42 -4.75 0.84
CA GLN A 130 8.63 -4.69 -0.60
C GLN A 130 9.60 -5.81 -0.99
N SER A 131 9.25 -6.61 -1.99
CA SER A 131 10.18 -7.52 -2.66
C SER A 131 10.46 -7.05 -4.08
N LEU A 132 11.72 -7.15 -4.52
CA LEU A 132 12.15 -7.03 -5.91
C LEU A 132 12.62 -8.41 -6.36
N TRP A 133 11.92 -8.96 -7.35
CA TRP A 133 12.19 -10.30 -7.89
C TRP A 133 11.56 -10.42 -9.27
N LEU A 134 12.23 -11.10 -10.21
CA LEU A 134 11.76 -11.25 -11.59
C LEU A 134 10.36 -11.90 -11.64
N PHE A 135 10.15 -12.93 -10.83
CA PHE A 135 8.87 -13.66 -10.76
C PHE A 135 7.75 -12.88 -10.05
N ASN A 136 8.01 -11.66 -9.53
CA ASN A 136 6.93 -10.78 -9.08
C ASN A 136 5.99 -10.37 -10.23
N ILE A 137 6.37 -10.56 -11.50
CA ILE A 137 5.46 -10.40 -12.65
C ILE A 137 4.18 -11.22 -12.50
N PHE A 138 4.27 -12.39 -11.87
CA PHE A 138 3.13 -13.28 -11.62
C PHE A 138 2.31 -12.85 -10.38
N ARG A 139 2.78 -11.88 -9.59
CA ARG A 139 2.14 -11.41 -8.35
C ARG A 139 1.29 -10.16 -8.60
N LEU A 140 0.41 -10.25 -9.59
CA LEU A 140 -0.49 -9.16 -9.99
C LEU A 140 -1.32 -8.64 -8.81
N GLY A 141 -1.44 -7.32 -8.72
CA GLY A 141 -2.29 -6.65 -7.72
C GLY A 141 -1.67 -6.52 -6.31
N LYS A 142 -0.41 -6.88 -6.10
CA LYS A 142 0.33 -6.64 -4.85
C LYS A 142 0.96 -5.24 -4.81
N THR A 143 0.15 -4.20 -5.02
CA THR A 143 0.63 -2.81 -4.97
C THR A 143 0.79 -2.30 -3.54
N PHE A 144 1.59 -1.24 -3.37
CA PHE A 144 1.81 -0.58 -2.08
C PHE A 144 0.48 -0.22 -1.40
N SER A 145 -0.36 0.60 -2.05
CA SER A 145 -1.62 1.06 -1.45
C SER A 145 -2.56 -0.08 -1.06
N LYS A 146 -2.61 -1.17 -1.86
CA LYS A 146 -3.43 -2.35 -1.53
C LYS A 146 -2.94 -3.07 -0.29
N GLN A 147 -1.63 -3.28 -0.15
CA GLN A 147 -1.08 -3.98 1.02
C GLN A 147 -1.05 -3.08 2.25
N SER A 148 -0.72 -1.81 2.11
CA SER A 148 -0.84 -0.82 3.18
C SER A 148 -2.29 -0.70 3.65
N GLY A 149 -3.28 -0.73 2.76
CA GLY A 149 -4.70 -0.78 3.10
C GLY A 149 -5.07 -2.03 3.90
N LYS A 150 -4.55 -3.21 3.54
CA LYS A 150 -4.71 -4.44 4.34
C LYS A 150 -4.06 -4.33 5.72
N ALA A 151 -2.87 -3.74 5.79
CA ALA A 151 -2.19 -3.49 7.06
C ALA A 151 -3.00 -2.53 7.95
N LEU A 152 -3.63 -1.50 7.35
CA LEU A 152 -4.49 -0.57 8.06
C LEU A 152 -5.74 -1.27 8.60
N LEU A 153 -6.40 -2.11 7.80
CA LEU A 153 -7.53 -2.93 8.24
C LEU A 153 -7.15 -3.84 9.43
N GLY A 154 -6.00 -4.53 9.32
CA GLY A 154 -5.51 -5.40 10.39
C GLY A 154 -5.26 -4.65 11.70
N ASN A 155 -4.62 -3.48 11.63
CA ASN A 155 -4.42 -2.61 12.79
C ASN A 155 -5.76 -2.11 13.36
N TYR A 156 -6.69 -1.67 12.52
CA TYR A 156 -8.00 -1.20 12.94
C TYR A 156 -8.79 -2.28 13.70
N ILE A 157 -8.78 -3.52 13.20
CA ILE A 157 -9.43 -4.65 13.88
C ILE A 157 -8.74 -4.95 15.21
N ALA A 158 -7.40 -4.94 15.24
CA ALA A 158 -6.63 -5.22 16.45
C ALA A 158 -6.81 -4.15 17.54
N SER A 159 -7.00 -2.88 17.18
CA SER A 159 -7.21 -1.78 18.13
C SER A 159 -8.65 -1.65 18.65
N ASN A 160 -9.63 -2.27 17.99
CA ASN A 160 -11.05 -2.22 18.37
C ASN A 160 -11.56 -3.55 18.98
N LYS A 161 -10.66 -4.51 19.24
CA LYS A 161 -10.96 -5.78 19.90
C LYS A 161 -10.64 -5.68 21.39
#